data_AF-A0A354Z773-F1
#
_entry.id   AF-A0A354Z773-F1
#
_cell.length_a   1.000
_cell.length_b   1.000
_cell.length_c   1.000
_cell.angle_alpha   90.00
_cell.angle_beta   90.00
_cell.angle_gamma   90.00
#
_symmetry.space_group_name_H-M   'P 1'
#
loop_
_entity.id
_entity.type
_entity.pdbx_description
1 polymer ?
#
loop_
_entity_poly.entity_id
_entity_poly.type
_entity_poly.pdbx_seq_one_letter_code
_entity_poly.pdbx_strand_id
1 'polypeptide(L)' 'MSEIVITGAKRTAIGSMLGQFTGVPTPTLGAAAIKAALTQSGLQPDVIDEVLLGCVLPAGLGQAPARQA' A
#
# COMPACT_ATOMS: atom_id res chain seq x y z
N MET A 1 22.37 3.06 -17.54
CA MET A 1 21.08 3.10 -16.84
C MET A 1 20.72 1.66 -16.52
N SER A 2 20.44 1.34 -15.26
CA SER A 2 20.03 -0.01 -14.89
C SER A 2 18.61 -0.27 -15.38
N GLU A 3 18.32 -1.49 -15.80
CA GLU A 3 16.97 -1.90 -16.19
C GLU A 3 16.05 -1.93 -14.96
N ILE A 4 14.81 -1.47 -15.14
CA ILE A 4 13.80 -1.41 -14.09
C ILE A 4 12.71 -2.44 -14.41
N VAL A 5 12.37 -3.27 -13.42
CA VAL A 5 11.41 -4.36 -13.57
C VAL A 5 10.33 -4.30 -12.49
N ILE A 6 9.13 -4.80 -12.80
CA ILE A 6 8.04 -4.95 -11.84
C ILE A 6 7.98 -6.41 -11.39
N THR A 7 8.23 -6.67 -10.11
CA THR A 7 8.32 -8.04 -9.56
C THR A 7 7.03 -8.48 -8.85
N GLY A 8 6.13 -7.56 -8.51
CA GLY A 8 4.86 -7.87 -7.86
C GLY A 8 3.83 -6.77 -8.10
N ALA A 9 2.56 -7.16 -8.21
CA ALA A 9 1.44 -6.24 -8.43
C ALA A 9 0.16 -6.79 -7.82
N LYS A 10 -0.28 -6.19 -6.72
CA LYS A 10 -1.52 -6.54 -6.01
C LYS A 10 -2.32 -5.29 -5.64
N ARG A 11 -3.60 -5.50 -5.41
CA ARG A 11 -4.55 -4.47 -4.97
C ARG A 11 -5.58 -5.06 -4.03
N THR A 12 -6.21 -4.21 -3.23
CA THR A 12 -7.46 -4.55 -2.57
C THR A 12 -8.60 -4.64 -3.59
N ALA A 13 -9.76 -5.17 -3.17
CA ALA A 13 -11.00 -4.85 -3.86
C ALA A 13 -11.24 -3.33 -3.80
N ILE A 14 -12.07 -2.81 -4.71
CA ILE A 14 -12.54 -1.42 -4.66
C ILE A 14 -13.91 -1.45 -4.00
N GLY A 15 -14.07 -0.70 -2.90
CA GLY A 15 -15.35 -0.55 -2.23
C GLY A 15 -16.12 0.66 -2.75
N SER A 16 -17.44 0.58 -2.76
CA SER A 16 -18.30 1.73 -3.04
C SER A 16 -18.25 2.75 -1.88
N MET A 17 -18.61 4.00 -2.16
CA MET A 17 -18.75 5.04 -1.13
C MET A 17 -19.75 4.58 -0.05
N LEU A 18 -19.36 4.67 1.22
CA LEU A 18 -20.12 4.14 2.36
C LEU A 18 -20.40 2.61 2.28
N GLY A 19 -19.55 1.85 1.57
CA GLY A 19 -19.67 0.42 1.37
C GLY A 19 -18.72 -0.43 2.22
N GLN A 20 -18.08 -1.42 1.57
CA GLN A 20 -17.39 -2.56 2.21
C GLN A 20 -16.22 -2.16 3.13
N PHE A 21 -15.60 -1.01 2.88
CA PHE A 21 -14.46 -0.51 3.66
C PHE A 21 -14.82 0.64 4.60
N THR A 22 -16.12 0.85 4.86
CA THR A 22 -16.56 1.87 5.82
C THR A 22 -15.94 1.58 7.19
N GLY A 23 -15.28 2.60 7.76
CA GLY A 23 -14.59 2.48 9.05
C GLY A 23 -13.20 1.84 8.98
N VAL A 24 -12.74 1.37 7.81
CA VAL A 24 -11.38 0.87 7.66
C VAL A 24 -10.44 2.05 7.38
N PRO A 25 -9.39 2.27 8.20
CA PRO A 25 -8.41 3.31 7.94
C PRO A 25 -7.71 3.11 6.58
N THR A 26 -7.53 4.19 5.82
CA THR A 26 -6.86 4.13 4.51
C THR A 26 -5.46 3.49 4.54
N PRO A 27 -4.59 3.77 5.54
CA PRO A 27 -3.28 3.12 5.61
C PRO A 27 -3.36 1.59 5.71
N THR A 28 -4.38 1.05 6.38
CA THR A 28 -4.59 -0.40 6.49
C THR A 28 -4.86 -1.05 5.13
N LEU A 29 -5.58 -0.36 4.23
CA LEU A 29 -5.79 -0.83 2.86
C LEU A 29 -4.48 -0.78 2.04
N GLY A 30 -3.68 0.27 2.24
CA GLY A 30 -2.33 0.37 1.67
C GLY A 30 -1.43 -0.79 2.10
N ALA A 31 -1.37 -1.05 3.41
CA ALA A 31 -0.60 -2.14 4.00
C ALA A 31 -0.97 -3.50 3.42
N ALA A 32 -2.28 -3.76 3.26
CA ALA A 32 -2.76 -5.01 2.67
C ALA A 32 -2.28 -5.20 1.23
N ALA A 33 -2.32 -4.13 0.41
CA ALA A 33 -1.83 -4.18 -0.97
C ALA A 33 -0.30 -4.35 -1.03
N ILE A 34 0.45 -3.58 -0.24
CA ILE A 34 1.93 -3.64 -0.16
C ILE A 34 2.37 -5.05 0.24
N LYS A 35 1.82 -5.58 1.34
CA LYS A 35 2.16 -6.92 1.83
C LYS A 35 1.88 -8.00 0.80
N ALA A 36 0.76 -7.92 0.09
CA ALA A 36 0.42 -8.88 -0.95
C ALA A 36 1.36 -8.79 -2.16
N ALA A 37 1.73 -7.57 -2.58
CA ALA A 37 2.66 -7.35 -3.69
C ALA A 37 4.07 -7.85 -3.35
N LEU A 38 4.53 -7.61 -2.12
CA LEU A 38 5.82 -8.12 -1.62
C LEU A 38 5.84 -9.65 -1.53
N THR A 39 4.77 -10.27 -1.02
CA THR A 39 4.66 -11.73 -1.03
C THR A 39 4.69 -12.30 -2.44
N GLN A 40 4.07 -11.62 -3.42
CA GLN A 40 4.10 -12.07 -4.82
C GLN A 40 5.50 -11.93 -5.45
N SER A 41 6.26 -10.90 -5.09
CA SER A 41 7.62 -10.71 -5.61
C SER A 41 8.62 -11.72 -5.04
N GLY A 42 8.31 -12.35 -3.90
CA GLY A 42 9.20 -13.28 -3.20
C GLY A 42 10.39 -12.59 -2.54
N LEU A 43 10.40 -11.25 -2.48
CA LEU A 43 11.43 -10.46 -1.82
C LEU A 43 11.17 -10.41 -0.31
N GLN A 44 12.24 -10.32 0.46
CA GLN A 44 12.14 -10.13 1.90
C GLN A 44 11.94 -8.65 2.25
N PRO A 45 11.18 -8.31 3.30
CA PRO A 45 10.92 -6.91 3.65
C PRO A 45 12.17 -6.06 3.96
N ASP A 46 13.25 -6.68 4.46
CA ASP A 46 14.49 -6.00 4.84
C ASP A 46 15.33 -5.50 3.65
N VAL A 47 15.05 -5.97 2.43
CA VAL A 47 15.73 -5.52 1.21
C VAL A 47 15.04 -4.33 0.56
N ILE A 48 13.96 -3.82 1.16
CA ILE A 48 13.20 -2.68 0.64
C ILE A 48 13.79 -1.39 1.20
N ASP A 49 14.37 -0.57 0.32
CA ASP A 49 14.97 0.71 0.70
C ASP A 49 13.91 1.78 1.01
N GLU A 50 12.86 1.87 0.20
CA GLU A 50 11.87 2.94 0.29
C GLU A 50 10.46 2.48 -0.12
N VAL A 51 9.45 3.07 0.51
CA VAL A 51 8.03 2.91 0.16
C VAL A 51 7.45 4.26 -0.22
N LEU A 52 6.94 4.35 -1.45
CA LEU A 52 6.25 5.53 -1.96
C LEU A 52 4.75 5.21 -2.11
N LEU A 53 3.91 5.92 -1.36
CA LEU A 53 2.45 5.73 -1.38
C LEU A 53 1.73 7.05 -1.66
N GLY A 54 0.91 7.07 -2.71
CA GLY A 54 0.03 8.20 -3.01
C GLY A 54 -1.19 8.24 -2.09
N CYS A 55 -1.47 9.40 -1.49
CA CYS A 55 -2.67 9.62 -0.67
C CYS A 55 -3.17 11.06 -0.85
N VAL A 56 -4.34 11.23 -1.49
CA VAL A 56 -4.86 12.57 -1.86
C VAL A 56 -5.55 13.28 -0.70
N LEU A 57 -6.24 12.54 0.18
CA LEU A 57 -7.01 13.09 1.31
C LEU A 57 -6.43 12.60 2.65
N PRO A 58 -5.28 13.12 3.10
CA PRO A 58 -4.59 12.63 4.30
C PRO A 58 -5.16 13.17 5.63
N ALA A 59 -6.11 14.11 5.58
CA ALA A 59 -6.66 14.73 6.78
C ALA A 59 -7.29 13.68 7.72
N GLY A 60 -6.88 13.70 8.99
CA GLY A 60 -7.39 12.78 10.01
C GLY A 60 -6.78 11.37 9.99
N LEU A 61 -5.84 11.06 9.08
CA LEU A 61 -5.16 9.75 9.02
C LEU A 61 -3.95 9.63 9.96
N GLY A 62 -3.56 10.71 10.65
CA GLY A 62 -2.32 10.75 11.44
C GLY A 62 -1.08 11.05 10.60
N GLN A 63 0.10 10.91 11.21
CA GLN A 63 1.36 11.31 10.58
C GLN A 63 1.81 10.30 9.52
N ALA A 64 2.23 10.80 8.36
CA ALA A 64 2.88 10.02 7.28
C ALA A 64 2.12 8.71 6.92
N PRO A 65 0.97 8.77 6.21
CA PRO A 65 0.19 7.60 5.83
C PRO A 65 0.99 6.48 5.13
N ALA A 66 2.02 6.83 4.35
CA ALA A 66 2.92 5.88 3.71
C ALA A 66 3.75 5.05 4.72
N ARG A 67 4.07 5.62 5.89
CA ARG A 67 4.83 4.93 6.95
C ARG A 67 3.94 4.08 7.85
N GLN A 68 2.64 4.39 7.89
CA GLN A 68 1.63 3.62 8.62
C GLN A 68 1.17 2.38 7.84
N ALA A 69 1.20 2.46 6.51
CA ALA A 69 0.94 1.35 5.60
C ALA A 69 2.12 0.37 5.57
#